data_AF-A0A1M5V5N0-F1
#
_entry.id   AF-A0A1M5V5N0-F1
#
_cell.length_a   1.000
_cell.length_b   1.000
_cell.length_c   1.000
_cell.angle_alpha   90.00
_cell.angle_beta   90.00
_cell.angle_gamma   90.00
#
_symmetry.space_group_name_H-M   'P 1'
#
loop_
_entity.id
_entity.type
_entity.pdbx_description
1 polymer ?
#
loop_
_entity_poly.entity_id
_entity_poly.type
_entity_poly.pdbx_seq_one_letter_code
_entity_poly.pdbx_strand_id
1 'polypeptide(L)'
;MVVKFVVTLTLFGLISTITFVFDYGIYYSLVVVLKTLSGAMALSFLVLTTPIDDIFYFASKVNWLSDITDIAKNMERFIVLIEDEYGIMYKAMLVRGGFSGFKAKITDTGKLAGLLFVNTMKRWGEIKDSIDARCSRGCLVYSEKNFVFSILRVALCVGYCLVLVGILVLI
;
A
#
# COMPACT_ATOMS: atom_id res chain seq x y z
N MET A 1 8.63 -9.99 -7.00
CA MET A 1 8.16 -8.86 -6.17
C MET A 1 7.54 -9.36 -4.87
N VAL A 2 6.53 -10.24 -4.91
CA VAL A 2 5.85 -10.78 -3.72
C VAL A 2 6.77 -11.56 -2.77
N VAL A 3 7.63 -12.44 -3.29
CA VAL A 3 8.59 -13.19 -2.43
C VAL A 3 9.55 -12.24 -1.69
N LYS A 4 9.99 -11.15 -2.34
CA LYS A 4 10.82 -10.12 -1.69
C LYS A 4 10.06 -9.42 -0.56
N PHE A 5 8.78 -9.10 -0.78
CA PHE A 5 7.93 -8.45 0.23
C PHE A 5 7.71 -9.34 1.46
N VAL A 6 7.36 -10.61 1.25
CA VAL A 6 7.17 -11.61 2.32
C VAL A 6 8.46 -11.82 3.12
N VAL A 7 9.59 -11.97 2.42
CA VAL A 7 10.91 -12.15 3.06
C VAL A 7 11.26 -10.92 3.90
N THR A 8 11.04 -9.71 3.40
CA THR A 8 11.33 -8.49 4.16
C THR A 8 10.47 -8.37 5.42
N LEU A 9 9.16 -8.64 5.33
CA LEU A 9 8.24 -8.60 6.48
C LEU A 9 8.58 -9.64 7.55
N THR A 10 8.92 -10.85 7.11
CA THR A 10 9.31 -11.93 8.04
C THR A 10 10.68 -11.65 8.68
N LEU A 11 11.64 -11.09 7.93
CA LEU A 11 12.91 -10.61 8.49
C LEU A 11 12.70 -9.53 9.55
N PHE A 12 11.83 -8.56 9.27
CA PHE A 12 11.49 -7.51 10.23
C PHE A 12 10.86 -8.08 11.51
N GLY A 13 9.93 -9.04 11.36
CA GLY A 13 9.35 -9.76 12.50
C GLY A 13 10.40 -10.51 13.33
N LEU A 14 11.34 -11.20 12.67
CA LEU A 14 12.42 -11.91 13.34
C LEU A 14 13.34 -10.96 14.13
N ILE A 15 13.71 -9.82 13.55
CA ILE A 15 14.51 -8.79 14.23
C ILE A 15 13.80 -8.31 15.49
N SER A 16 12.49 -8.02 15.40
CA SER A 16 11.70 -7.61 16.58
C SER A 16 11.63 -8.70 17.65
N THR A 17 11.69 -9.98 17.26
CA THR A 17 11.57 -11.11 18.19
C THR A 17 12.85 -11.31 19.01
N ILE A 18 14.02 -10.90 18.51
CA ILE A 18 15.29 -10.99 19.26
C ILE A 18 15.17 -10.31 20.63
N THR A 19 14.51 -9.14 20.69
CA THR A 19 14.28 -8.42 21.94
C THR A 19 13.37 -9.19 22.89
N PHE A 20 12.34 -9.89 22.37
CA PHE A 20 11.38 -10.64 23.18
C PHE A 20 11.96 -11.94 23.78
N VAL A 21 12.99 -12.52 23.18
CA VAL A 21 13.64 -13.74 23.69
C VAL A 21 14.28 -13.51 25.05
N PHE A 22 14.80 -12.30 25.32
CA PHE A 22 15.46 -11.97 26.58
C PHE A 22 14.47 -11.81 27.76
N ASP A 23 13.24 -11.35 27.52
CA ASP A 23 12.25 -11.10 28.58
C ASP A 23 11.23 -12.23 28.78
N TYR A 24 10.71 -12.85 27.70
CA TYR A 24 9.51 -13.70 27.76
C TYR A 24 9.78 -15.18 27.43
N GLY A 25 11.02 -15.55 27.09
CA GLY A 25 11.41 -16.94 26.81
C GLY A 25 11.06 -17.45 25.40
N ILE A 26 11.61 -18.62 25.07
CA ILE A 26 11.58 -19.19 23.70
C ILE A 26 10.17 -19.54 23.20
N TYR A 27 9.28 -20.01 24.08
CA TYR A 27 7.93 -20.44 23.68
C TYR A 27 7.10 -19.29 23.13
N TYR A 28 7.03 -18.15 23.85
CA TYR A 28 6.27 -16.98 23.41
C TYR A 28 6.89 -16.34 22.16
N SER A 29 8.22 -16.30 22.09
CA SER A 29 8.96 -15.86 20.90
C SER A 29 8.56 -16.65 19.65
N LEU A 30 8.50 -17.98 19.74
CA LEU A 30 8.10 -18.85 18.64
C LEU A 30 6.66 -18.59 18.18
N VAL A 31 5.73 -18.38 19.11
CA VAL A 31 4.33 -18.02 18.81
C VAL A 31 4.24 -16.69 18.06
N VAL A 32 5.01 -15.68 18.47
CA VAL A 32 5.05 -14.36 17.80
C VAL A 32 5.57 -14.49 16.36
N VAL A 33 6.62 -15.27 16.14
CA VAL A 33 7.15 -15.53 14.79
C VAL A 33 6.12 -16.20 13.90
N LEU A 34 5.43 -17.23 14.41
CA LEU A 34 4.35 -17.90 13.67
C LEU A 34 3.19 -16.94 13.33
N LYS A 35 2.82 -16.07 14.26
CA LYS A 35 1.74 -15.10 14.07
C LYS A 35 2.08 -14.03 13.03
N THR A 36 3.32 -13.52 13.07
CA THR A 36 3.81 -12.56 12.07
C THR A 36 3.93 -13.18 10.68
N LEU A 37 4.40 -14.43 10.58
CA LEU A 37 4.42 -15.17 9.32
C LEU A 37 3.01 -15.36 8.76
N SER A 38 2.06 -15.78 9.59
CA SER A 38 0.65 -15.93 9.20
C SER A 38 0.05 -14.63 8.67
N GLY A 39 0.27 -13.51 9.39
CA GLY A 39 -0.18 -12.18 8.95
C GLY A 39 0.44 -11.73 7.63
N ALA A 40 1.75 -11.94 7.45
CA ALA A 40 2.46 -11.58 6.22
C ALA A 40 1.94 -12.36 5.00
N MET A 41 1.63 -13.66 5.17
CA MET A 41 1.06 -14.50 4.12
C MET A 41 -0.36 -14.06 3.74
N ALA A 42 -1.21 -13.81 4.75
CA ALA A 42 -2.58 -13.34 4.52
C ALA A 42 -2.60 -11.98 3.80
N LEU A 43 -1.76 -11.03 4.21
CA LEU A 43 -1.65 -9.73 3.57
C LEU A 43 -1.15 -9.86 2.12
N SER A 44 -0.15 -10.70 1.89
CA SER A 44 0.40 -10.92 0.53
C SER A 44 -0.63 -11.58 -0.40
N PHE A 45 -1.44 -12.48 0.14
CA PHE A 45 -2.57 -13.07 -0.60
C PHE A 45 -3.60 -12.02 -1.00
N LEU A 46 -3.96 -11.11 -0.08
CA LEU A 46 -4.91 -10.02 -0.36
C LEU A 46 -4.37 -9.09 -1.45
N VAL A 47 -3.13 -8.64 -1.33
CA VAL A 47 -2.52 -7.73 -2.31
C VAL A 47 -2.43 -8.37 -3.71
N LEU A 48 -2.25 -9.69 -3.80
CA LEU A 48 -2.14 -10.39 -5.08
C LEU A 48 -3.49 -10.72 -5.73
N THR A 49 -4.54 -10.91 -4.92
CA THR A 49 -5.85 -11.39 -5.41
C THR A 49 -6.85 -10.27 -5.64
N THR A 50 -6.74 -9.16 -4.91
CA THR A 50 -7.67 -8.04 -4.99
C THR A 50 -6.95 -6.73 -5.34
N PRO A 51 -7.33 -6.06 -6.45
CA PRO A 51 -6.81 -4.73 -6.75
C PRO A 51 -7.35 -3.69 -5.75
N ILE A 52 -6.54 -2.66 -5.46
CA ILE A 52 -6.89 -1.65 -4.45
C ILE A 52 -8.13 -0.83 -4.83
N ASP A 53 -8.39 -0.66 -6.13
CA ASP A 53 -9.60 -0.05 -6.67
C ASP A 53 -10.89 -0.73 -6.17
N ASP A 54 -10.89 -2.06 -6.04
CA ASP A 54 -12.06 -2.81 -5.56
C ASP A 54 -12.30 -2.56 -4.08
N ILE A 55 -11.21 -2.44 -3.31
CA ILE A 55 -11.27 -2.11 -1.88
C ILE A 55 -11.86 -0.71 -1.70
N PHE A 56 -11.42 0.27 -2.49
CA PHE A 56 -11.98 1.63 -2.45
C PHE A 56 -13.43 1.69 -2.91
N TYR A 57 -13.84 0.88 -3.88
CA TYR A 57 -15.24 0.78 -4.29
C TYR A 57 -16.14 0.33 -3.13
N PHE A 58 -15.76 -0.72 -2.40
CA PHE A 58 -16.53 -1.18 -1.23
C PHE A 58 -16.51 -0.16 -0.09
N ALA A 59 -15.39 0.52 0.13
CA ALA A 59 -15.29 1.57 1.13
C ALA A 59 -16.14 2.81 0.80
N SER A 60 -16.27 3.17 -0.48
CA SER A 60 -17.09 4.30 -0.94
C SER A 60 -18.59 4.07 -0.69
N LYS A 61 -19.05 2.81 -0.65
CA LYS A 61 -20.44 2.47 -0.33
C LYS A 61 -20.84 2.88 1.10
N VAL A 62 -19.88 3.13 1.98
CA VAL A 62 -20.11 3.62 3.34
C VAL A 62 -20.08 5.15 3.31
N ASN A 63 -21.22 5.80 3.56
CA ASN A 63 -21.38 7.26 3.39
C ASN A 63 -20.29 8.12 4.04
N TRP A 64 -19.81 7.78 5.25
CA TRP A 64 -18.79 8.58 5.93
C TRP A 64 -17.37 8.38 5.39
N LEU A 65 -17.13 7.31 4.63
CA LEU A 65 -15.84 7.01 4.00
C LEU A 65 -15.72 7.57 2.59
N SER A 66 -16.82 7.97 1.96
CA SER A 66 -16.83 8.35 0.55
C SER A 66 -15.80 9.43 0.21
N ASP A 67 -15.70 10.48 1.03
CA ASP A 67 -14.74 11.57 0.82
C ASP A 67 -13.29 11.09 0.97
N ILE A 68 -13.02 10.21 1.94
CA ILE A 68 -11.70 9.63 2.18
C ILE A 68 -11.30 8.74 1.00
N THR A 69 -12.23 7.95 0.47
CA THR A 69 -11.98 7.10 -0.69
C THR A 69 -11.67 7.92 -1.95
N ASP A 70 -12.33 9.06 -2.15
CA ASP A 70 -12.05 9.94 -3.28
C ASP A 70 -10.65 10.55 -3.21
N ILE A 71 -10.24 10.98 -2.01
CA ILE A 71 -8.87 11.45 -1.79
C ILE A 71 -7.86 10.31 -2.01
N ALA A 72 -8.13 9.12 -1.46
CA ALA A 72 -7.25 7.96 -1.60
C ALA A 72 -7.07 7.53 -3.05
N LYS A 73 -8.14 7.56 -3.84
CA LYS A 73 -8.11 7.22 -5.27
C LYS A 73 -7.33 8.23 -6.11
N ASN A 74 -7.46 9.52 -5.79
CA ASN A 74 -6.59 10.53 -6.40
C ASN A 74 -5.13 10.31 -5.99
N MET A 75 -4.86 10.04 -4.71
CA MET A 75 -3.52 9.79 -4.20
C MET A 75 -2.85 8.60 -4.91
N GLU A 76 -3.57 7.50 -5.14
CA GLU A 76 -3.09 6.35 -5.90
C GLU A 76 -2.57 6.75 -7.29
N ARG A 77 -3.35 7.55 -8.03
CA ARG A 77 -2.94 8.05 -9.35
C ARG A 77 -1.75 9.00 -9.27
N PHE A 78 -1.70 9.85 -8.24
CA PHE A 78 -0.59 10.77 -8.03
C PHE A 78 0.72 10.04 -7.70
N ILE A 79 0.68 8.91 -6.97
CA ILE A 79 1.88 8.12 -6.67
C ILE A 79 2.57 7.66 -7.96
N VAL A 80 1.80 7.13 -8.92
CA VAL A 80 2.35 6.68 -10.22
C VAL A 80 2.93 7.86 -11.02
N LEU A 81 2.20 8.98 -11.07
CA LEU A 81 2.65 10.19 -11.76
C LEU A 81 3.95 10.76 -11.17
N ILE A 82 4.09 10.72 -9.84
CA ILE A 82 5.29 11.16 -9.14
C ILE A 82 6.45 10.19 -9.39
N GLU A 83 6.20 8.88 -9.41
CA GLU A 83 7.21 7.86 -9.69
C GLU A 83 7.82 8.02 -11.09
N ASP A 84 6.98 8.27 -12.10
CA ASP A 84 7.44 8.52 -13.47
C ASP A 84 8.32 9.77 -13.55
N GLU A 85 7.89 10.86 -12.92
CA GLU A 85 8.66 12.10 -12.89
C GLU A 85 9.98 11.94 -12.13
N TYR A 86 9.94 11.26 -10.98
CA TYR A 86 11.12 10.88 -10.22
C TYR A 86 12.11 10.11 -11.10
N GLY A 87 11.63 9.10 -11.86
CA GLY A 87 12.46 8.29 -12.74
C GLY A 87 13.19 9.12 -13.81
N ILE A 88 12.52 10.11 -14.40
CA ILE A 88 13.10 11.01 -15.40
C ILE A 88 14.14 11.94 -14.73
N MET A 89 13.77 12.58 -13.62
CA MET A 89 14.63 13.54 -12.93
C MET A 89 15.87 12.89 -12.33
N TYR A 90 15.71 11.69 -11.77
CA TYR A 90 16.82 10.90 -11.23
C TYR A 90 17.84 10.56 -12.31
N LYS A 91 17.40 10.07 -13.48
CA LYS A 91 18.28 9.79 -14.63
C LYS A 91 18.96 11.07 -15.15
N ALA A 92 18.23 12.18 -15.25
CA ALA A 92 18.79 13.46 -15.69
C ALA A 92 19.89 13.97 -14.75
N MET A 93 19.72 13.80 -13.43
CA MET A 93 20.71 14.17 -12.43
C MET A 93 21.93 13.24 -12.46
N LEU A 94 21.72 11.94 -12.70
CA LEU A 94 22.80 10.96 -12.85
C LEU A 94 23.73 11.29 -14.04
N VAL A 95 23.16 11.62 -15.20
CA VAL A 95 23.94 11.97 -16.41
C VAL A 95 24.73 13.27 -16.24
N ARG A 96 24.24 14.20 -15.41
CA ARG A 96 24.95 15.45 -15.06
C ARG A 96 26.08 15.27 -14.04
N GLY A 97 26.38 14.03 -13.63
CA GLY A 97 27.42 13.72 -12.65
C GLY A 97 26.98 13.89 -11.19
N GLY A 98 25.67 13.89 -10.91
CA GLY A 98 25.15 13.86 -9.54
C GLY A 98 25.45 12.54 -8.83
N PHE A 99 25.30 12.51 -7.50
CA PHE A 99 25.45 11.31 -6.66
C PHE A 99 26.88 10.73 -6.54
N SER A 100 27.92 11.54 -6.76
CA SER A 100 29.33 11.09 -6.79
C SER A 100 29.92 10.65 -5.44
N GLY A 101 29.39 11.14 -4.30
CA GLY A 101 29.89 10.78 -2.96
C GLY A 101 28.79 10.79 -1.90
N PHE A 102 29.02 10.21 -0.72
CA PHE A 102 27.97 10.05 0.31
C PHE A 102 27.31 11.37 0.72
N LYS A 103 28.11 12.42 0.96
CA LYS A 103 27.61 13.77 1.27
C LYS A 103 26.82 14.37 0.08
N ALA A 104 27.35 14.21 -1.13
CA ALA A 104 26.70 14.68 -2.35
C ALA A 104 25.37 13.96 -2.60
N LYS A 105 25.29 12.64 -2.33
CA LYS A 105 24.05 11.86 -2.46
C LYS A 105 22.94 12.42 -1.59
N ILE A 106 23.22 12.79 -0.33
CA ILE A 106 22.22 13.37 0.56
C ILE A 106 21.76 14.74 0.03
N THR A 107 22.70 15.61 -0.35
CA THR A 107 22.36 16.95 -0.85
C THR A 107 21.61 16.91 -2.19
N ASP A 108 22.01 16.01 -3.08
CA ASP A 108 21.42 15.86 -4.41
C ASP A 108 20.04 15.22 -4.33
N THR A 109 19.84 14.26 -3.42
CA THR A 109 18.50 13.72 -3.11
C THR A 109 17.59 14.80 -2.55
N GLY A 110 18.09 15.67 -1.66
CA GLY A 110 17.31 16.81 -1.15
C GLY A 110 16.89 17.79 -2.26
N LYS A 111 17.81 18.12 -3.18
CA LYS A 111 17.49 18.95 -4.36
C LYS A 111 16.46 18.27 -5.27
N LEU A 112 16.63 16.96 -5.51
CA LEU A 112 15.71 16.17 -6.31
C LEU A 112 14.30 16.19 -5.69
N ALA A 113 14.19 15.94 -4.38
CA ALA A 113 12.92 15.95 -3.66
C ALA A 113 12.24 17.33 -3.69
N GLY A 114 13.00 18.41 -3.46
CA GLY A 114 12.46 19.77 -3.52
C GLY A 114 11.96 20.14 -4.91
N LEU A 115 12.72 19.83 -5.96
CA LEU A 115 12.31 20.08 -7.34
C LEU A 115 11.08 19.26 -7.73
N LEU A 116 11.06 17.98 -7.35
CA LEU A 116 9.93 17.08 -7.61
C LEU A 116 8.66 17.56 -6.90
N PHE A 117 8.77 18.06 -5.67
CA PHE A 117 7.65 18.65 -4.94
C PHE A 117 7.08 19.88 -5.66
N VAL A 118 7.93 20.83 -6.07
CA VAL A 118 7.49 22.04 -6.79
C VAL A 118 6.80 21.68 -8.10
N ASN A 119 7.37 20.75 -8.87
CA ASN A 119 6.76 20.31 -10.13
C ASN A 119 5.41 19.62 -9.89
N THR A 120 5.32 18.76 -8.87
CA THR A 120 4.07 18.07 -8.51
C THR A 120 2.99 19.06 -8.12
N MET A 121 3.33 20.09 -7.33
CA MET A 121 2.38 21.15 -6.94
C MET A 121 1.88 21.96 -8.14
N LYS A 122 2.77 22.27 -9.10
CA LYS A 122 2.38 22.94 -10.35
C LYS A 122 1.43 22.07 -11.17
N ARG A 123 1.76 20.78 -11.33
CA ARG A 123 0.95 19.84 -12.10
C ARG A 123 -0.41 19.57 -11.44
N TRP A 124 -0.48 19.56 -10.11
CA TRP A 124 -1.74 19.48 -9.38
C TRP A 124 -2.68 20.64 -9.75
N GLY A 125 -2.15 21.88 -9.85
CA GLY A 125 -2.93 23.04 -10.31
C GLY A 125 -3.51 22.84 -11.71
N GLU A 126 -2.68 22.39 -12.67
CA GLU A 126 -3.11 22.10 -14.05
C GLU A 126 -4.18 21.00 -14.12
N ILE A 127 -4.04 19.95 -13.30
CA ILE A 127 -5.02 18.86 -13.19
C ILE A 127 -6.33 19.37 -12.61
N LYS A 128 -6.26 20.20 -11.56
CA LYS A 128 -7.44 20.81 -10.94
C LYS A 128 -8.20 21.68 -11.96
N ASP A 129 -7.51 22.58 -12.65
CA ASP A 129 -8.13 23.44 -13.67
C ASP A 129 -8.78 22.61 -14.79
N SER A 130 -8.15 21.50 -15.19
CA SER A 130 -8.69 20.56 -16.18
C SER A 130 -9.93 19.79 -15.68
N ILE A 131 -10.04 19.54 -14.37
CA ILE A 131 -11.21 18.91 -13.75
C ILE A 131 -12.35 19.93 -13.63
N ASP A 132 -12.02 21.16 -13.23
CA ASP A 132 -12.97 22.26 -13.10
C ASP A 132 -13.58 22.60 -14.47
N ALA A 133 -12.78 22.59 -15.55
CA ALA A 133 -13.24 22.77 -16.93
C ALA A 133 -14.22 21.69 -17.42
N ARG A 134 -14.24 20.51 -16.81
CA ARG A 134 -15.18 19.42 -17.11
C ARG A 134 -16.45 19.47 -16.25
N CYS A 135 -16.68 20.57 -15.53
CA CYS A 135 -17.83 20.77 -14.66
C CYS A 135 -17.97 19.69 -13.58
N SER A 136 -16.85 19.22 -13.02
CA SER A 136 -16.89 18.25 -11.93
C SER A 136 -17.47 18.88 -10.67
N ARG A 137 -18.38 18.18 -9.99
CA ARG A 137 -19.01 18.63 -8.73
C ARG A 137 -18.21 18.31 -7.47
N GLY A 138 -16.96 17.87 -7.63
CA GLY A 138 -16.08 17.50 -6.51
C GLY A 138 -16.26 16.07 -6.00
N CYS A 139 -17.16 15.28 -6.59
CA CYS A 139 -17.32 13.85 -6.28
C CYS A 139 -16.76 12.99 -7.41
N LEU A 140 -15.99 11.96 -7.06
CA LEU A 140 -15.61 10.92 -8.01
C LEU A 140 -16.69 9.84 -8.05
N VAL A 141 -17.29 9.66 -9.23
CA VAL A 141 -18.27 8.59 -9.42
C VAL A 141 -17.53 7.28 -9.70
N TYR A 142 -17.70 6.30 -8.81
CA TYR A 142 -17.20 4.96 -9.06
C TYR A 142 -18.10 4.25 -10.08
N SER A 143 -17.50 3.64 -11.10
CA SER A 143 -18.23 2.80 -12.05
C SER A 143 -18.67 1.52 -11.36
N GLU A 144 -19.95 1.16 -11.48
CA GLU A 144 -20.50 -0.03 -10.84
C GLU A 144 -19.80 -1.29 -11.36
N LYS A 145 -19.06 -1.98 -10.47
CA LYS A 145 -18.45 -3.27 -10.79
C LYS A 145 -19.45 -4.38 -10.49
N ASN A 146 -19.85 -5.10 -11.53
CA ASN A 146 -20.66 -6.31 -11.40
C ASN A 146 -19.76 -7.48 -10.95
N PHE A 147 -19.78 -7.78 -9.66
CA PHE A 147 -19.09 -8.94 -9.12
C PHE A 147 -19.94 -10.20 -9.29
N VAL A 148 -19.42 -11.21 -10.00
CA VAL A 148 -20.08 -12.52 -10.13
C VAL A 148 -19.77 -13.35 -8.89
N PHE A 149 -20.71 -13.40 -7.96
CA PHE A 149 -20.60 -14.22 -6.76
C PHE A 149 -20.76 -15.70 -7.11
N SER A 150 -19.77 -16.51 -6.75
CA SER A 150 -19.89 -17.97 -6.80
C SER A 150 -20.14 -18.47 -5.38
N ILE A 151 -21.26 -19.18 -5.19
CA ILE A 151 -21.69 -19.69 -3.88
C ILE A 151 -20.61 -20.55 -3.23
N LEU A 152 -19.85 -21.31 -4.03
CA LEU A 152 -18.80 -22.21 -3.56
C LEU A 152 -17.64 -21.45 -2.91
N ARG A 153 -17.24 -20.31 -3.49
CA ARG A 153 -16.16 -19.46 -2.93
C ARG A 153 -16.58 -18.84 -1.59
N VAL A 154 -17.84 -18.40 -1.49
CA VAL A 154 -18.39 -17.86 -0.25
C VAL A 154 -18.46 -18.94 0.83
N ALA A 155 -18.92 -20.14 0.49
CA ALA A 155 -18.99 -21.27 1.41
C ALA A 155 -17.61 -21.67 1.97
N LEU A 156 -16.57 -21.71 1.12
CA LEU A 156 -15.20 -21.99 1.55
C LEU A 156 -14.66 -20.92 2.53
N CYS A 157 -14.91 -19.63 2.26
CA CYS A 157 -14.51 -18.55 3.17
C CYS A 157 -15.22 -18.66 4.53
N VAL A 158 -16.54 -18.89 4.54
CA VAL A 158 -17.31 -19.07 5.77
C VAL A 158 -16.84 -20.30 6.55
N GLY A 159 -16.58 -21.42 5.87
CA GLY A 159 -16.02 -22.62 6.47
C GLY A 159 -14.67 -22.37 7.14
N TYR A 160 -13.75 -21.65 6.47
CA TYR A 160 -12.46 -21.27 7.04
C TYR A 160 -12.61 -20.42 8.31
N CYS A 161 -13.51 -19.43 8.29
CA CYS A 161 -13.78 -18.58 9.47
C CYS A 161 -14.35 -19.39 10.64
N LEU A 162 -15.26 -20.34 10.40
CA LEU A 162 -15.82 -21.19 11.44
C LEU A 162 -14.77 -22.11 12.07
N VAL A 163 -13.85 -22.67 11.26
CA VAL A 163 -12.73 -23.47 11.78
C VAL A 163 -11.83 -22.63 12.69
N LEU A 164 -11.52 -21.39 12.31
CA LEU A 164 -10.74 -20.48 13.16
C LEU A 164 -11.43 -20.17 14.49
N VAL A 165 -12.74 -19.91 14.48
CA VAL A 165 -13.52 -19.68 15.70
C VAL A 165 -13.56 -20.95 16.57
N GLY A 166 -13.73 -22.12 15.97
CA GLY A 166 -13.70 -23.40 16.68
C GLY A 166 -12.37 -23.67 17.38
N ILE A 167 -11.25 -23.38 16.71
CA ILE A 167 -9.91 -23.49 17.30
C ILE A 167 -9.74 -22.50 18.46
N LEU A 168 -10.27 -21.27 18.34
CA LEU A 168 -10.18 -20.26 19.39
C LEU A 168 -11.01 -20.60 20.63
N VAL A 169 -12.16 -21.26 20.47
CA VAL A 169 -13.01 -21.70 21.59
C VAL A 169 -12.41 -22.93 22.31
N LEU A 170 -11.59 -23.72 21.61
CA LEU A 170 -10.96 -24.94 22.14
C LEU A 170 -9.61 -24.67 22.84
N ILE A 171 -9.04 -23.48 22.66
CA ILE A 171 -7.80 -22.99 23.29
C ILE A 171 -8.12 -22.21 24.56
#